data_AF-A0A1A8HHC1-F1
#
_entry.id   AF-A0A1A8HHC1-F1
#
_cell.length_a   1.000
_cell.length_b   1.000
_cell.length_c   1.000
_cell.angle_alpha   90.00
_cell.angle_beta   90.00
_cell.angle_gamma   90.00
#
_symmetry.space_group_name_H-M   'P 1'
#
loop_
_entity.id
_entity.type
_entity.pdbx_description
1 polymer ?
#
loop_
_entity_poly.entity_id
_entity_poly.type
_entity_poly.pdbx_seq_one_letter_code
_entity_poly.pdbx_strand_id
1 'polypeptide(L)'
;AEDPFGDVIKTIMNAIHNEAKLSPICDLGSQNYEQWAVQKERQAAKEEDKTVRVCAEFLRRYNEGLILSNTIRMSDALSYLNKFHEEQVKKKTSVDGEQNIQITDTE
;
A
#
# COMPACT_ATOMS: atom_id res chain seq x y z
N ALA A 1 21.65 11.19 13.48
CA ALA A 1 21.87 9.75 13.27
C ALA A 1 21.41 9.42 11.87
N GLU A 2 22.14 8.58 11.14
CA GLU A 2 21.69 8.11 9.83
C GLU A 2 20.53 7.11 10.01
N ASP A 3 19.52 7.20 9.14
CA ASP A 3 18.36 6.30 9.13
C ASP A 3 18.23 5.64 7.73
N PRO A 4 19.15 4.71 7.40
CA PRO A 4 19.18 4.10 6.07
C PRO A 4 17.91 3.29 5.76
N PHE A 5 17.24 2.73 6.77
CA PHE A 5 15.97 2.03 6.58
C PHE A 5 14.87 3.01 6.19
N GLY A 6 14.69 4.08 6.98
CA GLY A 6 13.69 5.10 6.69
C GLY A 6 13.91 5.76 5.33
N ASP A 7 15.15 6.00 4.92
CA ASP A 7 15.47 6.59 3.62
C ASP A 7 15.08 5.68 2.44
N VAL A 8 15.27 4.36 2.58
CA VAL A 8 14.79 3.39 1.58
C VAL A 8 13.27 3.36 1.52
N ILE A 9 12.58 3.37 2.67
CA ILE A 9 11.11 3.41 2.71
C ILE A 9 10.59 4.67 2.04
N LYS A 10 11.15 5.84 2.35
CA LYS A 10 10.76 7.12 1.72
C LYS A 10 11.02 7.12 0.22
N THR A 11 12.13 6.51 -0.24
CA THR A 11 12.44 6.36 -1.66
C THR A 11 11.36 5.55 -2.38
N ILE A 12 10.92 4.43 -1.79
CA ILE A 12 9.83 3.59 -2.33
C ILE A 12 8.52 4.38 -2.36
N MET A 13 8.17 5.08 -1.28
CA MET A 13 6.94 5.90 -1.22
C MET A 13 6.93 6.98 -2.32
N ASN A 14 8.07 7.64 -2.56
CA ASN A 14 8.20 8.63 -3.61
C ASN A 14 8.08 8.03 -5.02
N ALA A 15 8.59 6.81 -5.24
CA ALA A 15 8.37 6.11 -6.51
C ALA A 15 6.87 5.84 -6.75
N ILE A 16 6.13 5.43 -5.71
CA ILE A 16 4.69 5.21 -5.80
C ILE A 16 3.93 6.52 -6.04
N HIS A 17 4.34 7.63 -5.40
CA HIS A 17 3.77 8.95 -5.67
C HIS A 17 3.91 9.35 -7.13
N ASN A 18 5.09 9.16 -7.70
CA ASN A 18 5.37 9.52 -9.09
C ASN A 18 4.50 8.70 -10.05
N GLU A 19 4.38 7.39 -9.82
CA GLU A 19 3.54 6.50 -10.64
C GLU A 19 2.06 6.89 -10.57
N ALA A 20 1.55 7.15 -9.37
CA ALA A 20 0.16 7.50 -9.14
C ALA A 20 -0.16 9.00 -9.37
N LYS A 21 0.85 9.81 -9.74
CA LYS A 21 0.76 11.28 -9.88
C LYS A 21 0.17 11.96 -8.63
N LEU A 22 0.56 11.47 -7.45
CA LEU A 22 0.10 11.98 -6.16
C LEU A 22 1.13 12.95 -5.56
N SER A 23 0.66 14.07 -5.02
CA SER A 23 1.49 15.10 -4.39
C SER A 23 0.93 15.51 -3.03
N PRO A 24 1.08 14.68 -2.00
CA PRO A 24 0.70 15.06 -0.64
C PRO A 24 1.57 16.22 -0.12
N ILE A 25 0.96 17.06 0.72
CA ILE A 25 1.62 18.19 1.38
C ILE A 25 2.12 17.85 2.80
N CYS A 26 1.90 16.62 3.25
CA CYS A 26 2.24 16.14 4.60
C CYS A 26 3.47 15.24 4.58
N ASP A 27 4.18 15.22 5.71
CA ASP A 27 5.42 14.47 5.85
C ASP A 27 5.21 12.96 5.90
N LEU A 28 6.09 12.21 5.23
CA LEU A 28 6.12 10.76 5.29
C LEU A 28 6.42 10.28 6.72
N GLY A 29 5.76 9.21 7.15
CA GLY A 29 5.90 8.64 8.50
C GLY A 29 5.12 9.41 9.55
N SER A 30 4.14 10.23 9.16
CA SER A 30 3.30 11.00 10.07
C SER A 30 1.86 10.47 10.13
N GLN A 31 1.16 10.79 11.21
CA GLN A 31 -0.27 10.47 11.34
C GLN A 31 -1.12 11.20 10.29
N ASN A 32 -0.74 12.44 9.94
CA ASN A 32 -1.45 13.23 8.93
C ASN A 32 -1.34 12.58 7.55
N TYR A 33 -0.18 12.03 7.22
CA TYR A 33 0.02 11.29 5.98
C TYR A 33 -0.82 10.01 5.93
N GLU A 34 -0.92 9.28 7.04
CA GLU A 34 -1.80 8.12 7.11
C GLU A 34 -3.26 8.49 6.85
N GLN A 35 -3.76 9.57 7.48
CA GLN A 35 -5.12 10.06 7.23
C GLN A 35 -5.33 10.45 5.77
N TRP A 36 -4.37 11.15 5.16
CA TRP A 36 -4.40 11.48 3.75
C TRP A 36 -4.49 10.23 2.86
N ALA A 37 -3.66 9.21 3.13
CA ALA A 37 -3.64 7.98 2.34
C ALA A 37 -4.98 7.22 2.45
N VAL A 38 -5.57 7.14 3.65
CA VAL A 38 -6.91 6.55 3.86
C VAL A 38 -7.99 7.29 3.07
N GLN A 39 -7.99 8.62 3.12
CA GLN A 39 -8.96 9.42 2.38
C GLN A 39 -8.78 9.26 0.88
N LYS A 40 -7.54 9.21 0.39
CA LYS A 40 -7.25 9.02 -1.03
C LYS A 40 -7.66 7.64 -1.53
N GLU A 41 -7.41 6.59 -0.74
CA GLU A 41 -7.87 5.23 -1.02
C GLU A 41 -9.40 5.18 -1.16
N ARG A 42 -10.14 5.81 -0.22
CA ARG A 42 -11.60 5.88 -0.24
C ARG A 42 -12.14 6.68 -1.43
N GLN A 43 -11.49 7.79 -1.78
CA GLN A 43 -11.91 8.62 -2.90
C GLN A 43 -11.72 7.86 -4.23
N ALA A 44 -10.55 7.25 -4.43
CA ALA A 44 -10.26 6.47 -5.63
C ALA A 44 -11.20 5.26 -5.77
N ALA A 45 -11.63 4.65 -4.67
CA ALA A 45 -12.65 3.61 -4.70
C ALA A 45 -14.01 4.11 -5.21
N LYS A 46 -14.43 5.34 -4.85
CA LYS A 46 -15.67 5.95 -5.33
C LYS A 46 -15.59 6.37 -6.80
N GLU A 47 -14.39 6.74 -7.25
CA GLU A 47 -14.10 7.15 -8.64
C GLU A 47 -13.78 5.94 -9.54
N GLU A 48 -13.81 4.71 -8.99
CA GLU A 48 -13.41 3.47 -9.66
C GLU A 48 -11.97 3.49 -10.22
N ASP A 49 -11.11 4.37 -9.69
CA ASP A 49 -9.69 4.45 -10.04
C ASP A 49 -8.92 3.38 -9.27
N LYS A 50 -8.83 2.20 -9.88
CA LYS A 50 -8.14 1.03 -9.30
C LYS A 50 -6.66 1.32 -9.05
N THR A 51 -5.98 2.05 -9.94
CA THR A 51 -4.54 2.31 -9.83
C THR A 51 -4.26 3.17 -8.60
N VAL A 52 -4.93 4.32 -8.49
CA VAL A 52 -4.74 5.22 -7.35
C VAL A 52 -5.18 4.56 -6.04
N ARG A 53 -6.25 3.77 -6.06
CA ARG A 53 -6.71 3.03 -4.87
C ARG A 53 -5.63 2.06 -4.35
N VAL A 54 -5.02 1.28 -5.23
CA VAL A 54 -3.95 0.33 -4.86
C VAL A 54 -2.70 1.08 -4.40
N CYS A 55 -2.30 2.14 -5.12
CA CYS A 55 -1.16 2.95 -4.72
C CYS A 55 -1.37 3.58 -3.32
N ALA A 56 -2.56 4.09 -3.02
CA ALA A 56 -2.89 4.66 -1.71
C ALA A 56 -2.83 3.61 -0.58
N GLU A 57 -3.29 2.37 -0.82
CA GLU A 57 -3.12 1.27 0.14
C GLU A 57 -1.64 1.00 0.43
N PHE A 58 -0.81 0.88 -0.62
CA PHE A 58 0.63 0.66 -0.46
C PHE A 58 1.29 1.81 0.31
N LEU A 59 1.01 3.06 -0.04
CA LEU A 59 1.52 4.24 0.66
C LEU A 59 1.16 4.23 2.14
N ARG A 60 -0.08 3.84 2.49
CA ARG A 60 -0.52 3.68 3.88
C ARG A 60 0.31 2.63 4.63
N ARG A 61 0.57 1.48 4.02
CA ARG A 61 1.38 0.41 4.63
C ARG A 61 2.84 0.81 4.81
N TYR A 62 3.43 1.48 3.81
CA TYR A 62 4.80 1.98 3.93
C TYR A 62 4.92 3.09 4.99
N ASN A 63 3.91 3.95 5.12
CA ASN A 63 3.87 4.96 6.18
C ASN A 63 3.85 4.32 7.58
N GLU A 64 3.01 3.29 7.78
CA GLU A 64 2.98 2.53 9.03
C GLU A 64 4.31 1.84 9.31
N GLY A 65 4.93 1.23 8.29
CA GLY A 65 6.28 0.67 8.41
C GLY A 65 7.31 1.71 8.87
N LEU A 66 7.23 2.94 8.35
CA LEU A 66 8.11 4.02 8.76
C LEU A 66 7.87 4.42 10.24
N ILE A 67 6.60 4.53 10.66
CA ILE A 67 6.24 4.80 12.07
C ILE A 67 6.76 3.69 12.99
N LEU A 68 6.55 2.42 12.64
CA LEU A 68 7.03 1.27 13.41
C LEU A 68 8.56 1.26 13.56
N SER A 69 9.28 1.62 12.48
CA SER A 69 10.75 1.67 12.52
C SER A 69 11.28 2.74 13.49
N ASN A 70 10.55 3.86 13.60
CA ASN A 70 10.88 4.99 14.47
C ASN A 70 10.44 4.80 15.92
N THR A 71 9.40 4.01 16.18
CA THR A 71 8.79 3.87 17.51
C THR A 71 9.17 2.56 18.21
N ILE A 72 9.49 1.51 17.46
CA ILE A 72 9.82 0.19 17.99
C ILE A 72 11.20 -0.23 17.47
N ARG A 73 11.28 -0.88 16.30
CA ARG A 73 12.52 -1.34 15.65
C ARG A 73 12.31 -1.52 14.15
N MET A 74 13.38 -1.41 13.36
CA MET A 74 13.38 -1.66 11.91
C MET A 74 12.96 -3.09 11.54
N SER A 75 13.27 -4.09 12.38
CA SER A 75 12.88 -5.49 12.15
C SER A 75 11.37 -5.70 12.19
N ASP A 76 10.67 -4.95 13.05
CA ASP A 76 9.21 -5.02 13.17
C ASP A 76 8.56 -4.39 11.94
N ALA A 77 9.08 -3.25 11.48
CA ALA A 77 8.67 -2.62 10.23
C ALA A 77 8.87 -3.53 9.00
N LEU A 78 10.04 -4.18 8.90
CA LEU A 78 10.32 -5.13 7.82
C LEU A 78 9.36 -6.32 7.85
N SER A 79 9.13 -6.90 9.04
CA SER A 79 8.20 -8.01 9.21
C SER A 79 6.75 -7.63 8.86
N TYR A 80 6.33 -6.42 9.23
CA TYR A 80 5.02 -5.87 8.87
C TYR A 80 4.85 -5.76 7.35
N LEU A 81 5.83 -5.16 6.67
CA LEU A 81 5.79 -4.99 5.21
C LEU A 81 5.86 -6.33 4.46
N ASN A 82 6.69 -7.27 4.91
CA ASN A 82 6.78 -8.61 4.31
C ASN A 82 5.44 -9.34 4.37
N LYS A 83 4.78 -9.35 5.54
CA LYS A 83 3.44 -9.95 5.68
C LYS A 83 2.43 -9.33 4.73
N PHE A 84 2.45 -8.00 4.58
CA PHE A 84 1.59 -7.32 3.61
C PHE A 84 1.85 -7.80 2.18
N HIS A 85 3.10 -7.89 1.74
CA HIS A 85 3.44 -8.38 0.39
C HIS A 85 3.05 -9.85 0.19
N GLU A 86 3.25 -10.72 1.18
CA GLU A 86 2.80 -12.11 1.13
C GLU A 86 1.28 -12.21 0.93
N GLU A 87 0.50 -11.37 1.61
CA GLU A 87 -0.96 -11.30 1.42
C GLU A 87 -1.32 -10.82 0.01
N GLN A 88 -0.60 -9.84 -0.55
CA GLN A 88 -0.84 -9.37 -1.91
C GLN A 88 -0.54 -10.44 -2.97
N VAL A 89 0.51 -11.25 -2.76
CA VAL A 89 0.83 -12.39 -3.64
C VAL A 89 -0.29 -13.43 -3.58
N LYS A 90 -0.74 -13.80 -2.37
CA LYS A 90 -1.85 -14.76 -2.19
C LYS A 90 -3.14 -14.29 -2.88
N LYS A 91 -3.49 -13.02 -2.75
CA LYS A 91 -4.67 -12.43 -3.42
C LYS A 91 -4.57 -12.55 -4.94
N LYS A 92 -3.39 -12.31 -5.53
CA LYS A 92 -3.19 -12.45 -6.98
C LYS A 92 -3.34 -13.89 -7.45
N THR A 93 -2.80 -14.86 -6.70
CA THR A 93 -2.89 -16.29 -7.07
C THR A 93 -4.29 -16.87 -6.90
N SER A 94 -5.10 -16.37 -5.95
CA SER A 94 -6.48 -16.84 -5.76
C SER A 94 -7.42 -16.38 -6.88
N VAL A 95 -7.24 -15.15 -7.40
CA VAL A 95 -8.06 -14.61 -8.50
C VAL A 95 -7.86 -15.40 -9.80
N ASP A 96 -6.69 -15.99 -10.01
CA ASP A 96 -6.39 -16.83 -11.18
C ASP A 96 -7.00 -18.25 -11.08
N GLY A 97 -7.44 -18.66 -9.89
CA GLY A 97 -8.04 -19.97 -9.63
C GLY A 97 -9.57 -20.04 -9.74
N GLU A 98 -10.26 -18.90 -9.87
CA GLU A 98 -11.73 -18.79 -9.82
C GLU A 98 -12.36 -18.31 -11.14
N GLN A 99 -11.75 -18.63 -12.29
CA GLN A 99 -12.40 -18.50 -13.61
C GLN A 99 -12.87 -19.86 -14.13
N ASN A 100 -13.81 -20.50 -13.41
CA ASN A 100 -14.62 -21.56 -13.99
C ASN A 100 -16.10 -21.23 -13.74
N ILE A 101 -16.58 -20.18 -14.41
CA ILE A 101 -18.02 -19.93 -14.53
C ILE A 101 -18.54 -20.98 -15.51
N GLN A 102 -19.00 -22.12 -14.98
CA GLN A 102 -19.79 -23.05 -15.76
C GLN A 102 -21.12 -22.36 -16.08
N ILE A 103 -21.24 -21.88 -17.32
CA ILE A 103 -22.54 -21.53 -17.91
C ILE A 103 -23.25 -22.87 -18.10
N THR A 104 -24.20 -23.20 -17.21
CA THR A 104 -25.13 -24.29 -17.46
C THR A 104 -26.20 -23.78 -18.42
N ASP A 105 -26.21 -24.33 -19.63
CA ASP A 105 -27.32 -24.13 -20.57
C ASP A 105 -28.63 -24.59 -19.92
N THR A 106 -29.63 -23.72 -19.98
CA THR A 106 -31.00 -24.05 -19.55
C THR A 106 -31.74 -24.57 -20.78
N GLU A 107 -32.18 -25.82 -20.73
CA GLU A 107 -33.22 -26.38 -21.64
C GLU A 107 -34.63 -26.11 -21.11
#